data_AF-G9QWA6-F1
#
_entry.id   AF-G9QWA6-F1
#
_cell.length_a   1.000
_cell.length_b   1.000
_cell.length_c   1.000
_cell.angle_alpha   90.00
_cell.angle_beta   90.00
_cell.angle_gamma   90.00
#
_symmetry.space_group_name_H-M   'P 1'
#
loop_
_entity.id
_entity.type
_entity.pdbx_description
1 polymer ?
#
loop_
_entity_poly.entity_id
_entity_poly.type
_entity_poly.pdbx_seq_one_letter_code
_entity_poly.pdbx_strand_id
1 'polypeptide(L)'
;MTKLEILKNDIKKLGNLAIAFSGGVDSSLLLKVAADVLGENALALTVKSPYMSLREIDEAVEFTKFYGIRHEIFEVGIVDEIKLNPQNRCYLCKKAVFSRLFARAKELGFTNLADGTNKDDLGEYRPGLKAKEELGVLSPLINLRKFEIRELSRELNLATADKPSYACLLTRLPHEKEISADGLNLVEA
;
A
#
# COMPACT_ATOMS: atom_id res chain seq x y z
N MET A 1 -17.22 21.79 1.70
CA MET A 1 -17.01 20.34 1.66
C MET A 1 -15.94 19.97 2.66
N THR A 2 -16.17 18.94 3.45
CA THR A 2 -15.16 18.37 4.35
C THR A 2 -14.06 17.66 3.55
N LYS A 3 -12.91 17.39 4.17
CA LYS A 3 -11.82 16.63 3.52
C LYS A 3 -12.28 15.23 3.07
N LEU A 4 -13.13 14.58 3.86
CA LEU A 4 -13.70 13.28 3.53
C LEU A 4 -14.63 13.36 2.31
N GLU A 5 -15.46 14.40 2.20
CA GLU A 5 -16.32 14.62 1.03
C GLU A 5 -15.51 14.86 -0.25
N ILE A 6 -14.40 15.61 -0.16
CA ILE A 6 -13.49 15.82 -1.29
C ILE A 6 -12.91 14.47 -1.73
N LEU A 7 -12.37 13.68 -0.80
CA LEU A 7 -11.81 12.36 -1.08
C LEU A 7 -12.85 11.42 -1.72
N LYS A 8 -14.07 11.37 -1.17
CA LYS A 8 -15.17 10.57 -1.72
C LYS A 8 -15.51 10.99 -3.15
N ASN A 9 -15.59 12.30 -3.42
CA ASN A 9 -15.90 12.82 -4.75
C ASN A 9 -14.79 12.50 -5.76
N ASP A 10 -13.52 12.59 -5.36
CA ASP A 10 -12.40 12.28 -6.25
C ASP A 10 -12.33 10.79 -6.59
N ILE A 11 -12.54 9.93 -5.59
CA ILE A 11 -12.65 8.47 -5.80
C ILE A 11 -13.83 8.14 -6.71
N LYS A 12 -15.00 8.75 -6.50
CA LYS A 12 -16.20 8.49 -7.30
C LYS A 12 -15.99 8.73 -8.80
N LYS A 13 -15.21 9.76 -9.15
CA LYS A 13 -14.90 10.10 -10.55
C LYS A 13 -14.06 9.03 -11.26
N LEU A 14 -13.34 8.19 -10.53
CA LEU A 14 -12.48 7.14 -11.09
C LEU A 14 -13.27 5.95 -11.64
N GLY A 15 -14.50 5.73 -11.15
CA GLY A 15 -15.39 4.63 -11.56
C GLY A 15 -15.01 3.25 -11.02
N ASN A 16 -13.73 2.89 -11.07
CA ASN A 16 -13.16 1.71 -10.39
C ASN A 16 -11.81 2.06 -9.76
N LEU A 17 -11.43 1.36 -8.69
CA LEU A 17 -10.14 1.57 -8.04
C LEU A 17 -9.60 0.30 -7.38
N ALA A 18 -8.47 -0.18 -7.88
CA ALA A 18 -7.63 -1.14 -7.15
C ALA A 18 -6.68 -0.36 -6.23
N ILE A 19 -6.44 -0.89 -5.03
CA ILE A 19 -5.64 -0.24 -4.01
C ILE A 19 -4.53 -1.18 -3.58
N ALA A 20 -3.28 -0.73 -3.69
CA ALA A 20 -2.13 -1.40 -3.11
C ALA A 20 -2.28 -1.35 -1.57
N PHE A 21 -2.72 -2.46 -0.99
CA PHE A 21 -3.19 -2.53 0.39
C PHE A 21 -2.19 -3.24 1.29
N SER A 22 -1.67 -2.51 2.28
CA SER A 22 -0.68 -3.02 3.25
C SER A 22 -1.23 -3.21 4.67
N GLY A 23 -2.52 -2.93 4.90
CA GLY A 23 -3.11 -2.96 6.25
C GLY A 23 -2.62 -1.83 7.18
N GLY A 24 -1.89 -0.85 6.65
CA GLY A 24 -1.49 0.37 7.38
C GLY A 24 -2.62 1.41 7.40
N VAL A 25 -2.51 2.40 8.29
CA VAL A 25 -3.56 3.42 8.50
C VAL A 25 -3.97 4.17 7.22
N ASP A 26 -3.00 4.55 6.37
CA ASP A 26 -3.28 5.31 5.14
C ASP A 26 -4.04 4.46 4.12
N SER A 27 -3.51 3.27 3.81
CA SER A 27 -4.14 2.35 2.86
C SER A 27 -5.51 1.84 3.36
N SER A 28 -5.70 1.74 4.67
CA SER A 28 -6.96 1.30 5.28
C SER A 28 -8.05 2.37 5.18
N LEU A 29 -7.71 3.63 5.44
CA LEU A 29 -8.62 4.75 5.19
C LEU A 29 -9.02 4.80 3.72
N LEU A 30 -8.04 4.77 2.81
CA LEU A 30 -8.29 4.84 1.38
C LEU A 30 -9.19 3.70 0.91
N LEU A 31 -8.89 2.47 1.34
CA LEU A 31 -9.66 1.28 0.99
C LEU A 31 -11.09 1.36 1.52
N LYS A 32 -11.28 1.77 2.79
CA LYS A 32 -12.63 1.92 3.35
C LYS A 32 -13.45 2.93 2.56
N VAL A 33 -12.88 4.10 2.29
CA VAL A 33 -13.58 5.17 1.58
C VAL A 33 -13.88 4.73 0.14
N ALA A 34 -12.95 4.03 -0.52
CA ALA A 34 -13.19 3.48 -1.85
C ALA A 34 -14.32 2.45 -1.87
N ALA A 35 -14.34 1.51 -0.93
CA ALA A 35 -15.40 0.52 -0.82
C ALA A 35 -16.77 1.18 -0.56
N ASP A 36 -16.84 2.18 0.32
CA ASP A 36 -18.08 2.91 0.61
C ASP A 36 -18.64 3.68 -0.59
N VAL A 37 -17.75 4.15 -1.47
CA VAL A 37 -18.12 4.98 -2.63
C VAL A 37 -18.38 4.15 -3.88
N LEU A 38 -17.58 3.11 -4.12
CA LEU A 38 -17.54 2.34 -5.36
C LEU A 38 -18.15 0.94 -5.23
N GLY A 39 -18.39 0.44 -4.00
CA GLY A 39 -18.90 -0.90 -3.75
C GLY A 39 -18.00 -1.97 -4.36
N GLU A 40 -18.56 -2.83 -5.22
CA GLU A 40 -17.86 -3.91 -5.91
C GLU A 40 -16.74 -3.43 -6.86
N ASN A 41 -16.74 -2.14 -7.23
CA ASN A 41 -15.70 -1.52 -8.04
C ASN A 41 -14.52 -0.99 -7.20
N ALA A 42 -14.37 -1.45 -5.95
CA ALA A 42 -13.18 -1.28 -5.14
C ALA A 42 -12.51 -2.64 -4.86
N LEU A 43 -11.19 -2.70 -5.00
CA LEU A 43 -10.41 -3.92 -4.80
C LEU A 43 -9.18 -3.66 -3.94
N ALA A 44 -9.01 -4.44 -2.88
CA ALA A 44 -7.75 -4.53 -2.16
C ALA A 44 -6.79 -5.49 -2.88
N LEU A 45 -5.58 -5.04 -3.18
CA LEU A 45 -4.50 -5.85 -3.72
C LEU A 45 -3.33 -5.87 -2.74
N THR A 46 -3.02 -7.02 -2.17
CA THR A 46 -1.89 -7.20 -1.26
C THR A 46 -0.82 -8.07 -1.90
N VAL A 47 0.43 -7.61 -1.82
CA VAL A 47 1.58 -8.37 -2.30
C VAL A 47 2.23 -9.08 -1.12
N LYS A 48 2.18 -10.42 -1.14
CA LYS A 48 2.92 -11.23 -0.19
C LYS A 48 4.33 -11.45 -0.71
N SER A 49 5.32 -10.93 0.01
CA SER A 49 6.73 -11.09 -0.34
C SER A 49 7.54 -11.54 0.87
N PRO A 50 8.72 -12.18 0.70
CA PRO A 50 9.55 -12.64 1.80
C PRO A 50 9.99 -11.54 2.79
N TYR A 51 9.90 -10.27 2.39
CA TYR A 51 10.31 -9.12 3.18
C TYR A 51 9.13 -8.28 3.71
N MET A 52 7.92 -8.84 3.68
CA MET A 52 6.74 -8.30 4.35
C MET A 52 6.38 -9.23 5.51
N SER A 53 6.07 -8.67 6.68
CA SER A 53 5.72 -9.51 7.82
C SER A 53 4.41 -10.25 7.58
N LEU A 54 4.35 -11.53 7.98
CA LEU A 54 3.12 -12.33 7.89
C LEU A 54 1.97 -11.70 8.68
N ARG A 55 2.28 -11.08 9.82
CA ARG A 55 1.31 -10.34 10.63
C ARG A 55 0.63 -9.24 9.83
N GLU A 56 1.35 -8.53 8.96
CA GLU A 56 0.76 -7.48 8.14
C GLU A 56 -0.23 -8.03 7.11
N ILE A 57 0.05 -9.23 6.58
CA ILE A 57 -0.85 -9.93 5.65
C ILE A 57 -2.12 -10.39 6.37
N ASP A 58 -1.97 -10.99 7.55
CA ASP A 58 -3.11 -11.45 8.35
C ASP A 58 -4.02 -10.27 8.75
N GLU A 59 -3.43 -9.17 9.24
CA GLU A 59 -4.17 -7.95 9.58
C GLU A 59 -4.88 -7.34 8.36
N ALA A 60 -4.28 -7.43 7.16
CA ALA A 60 -4.93 -7.00 5.92
C ALA A 60 -6.14 -7.89 5.58
N VAL A 61 -6.01 -9.22 5.72
CA VAL A 61 -7.10 -10.18 5.50
C VAL A 61 -8.24 -9.96 6.49
N GLU A 62 -7.94 -9.74 7.76
CA GLU A 62 -8.95 -9.48 8.79
C GLU A 62 -9.71 -8.19 8.49
N PHE A 63 -9.00 -7.12 8.11
CA PHE A 63 -9.60 -5.85 7.75
C PHE A 63 -10.59 -6.00 6.58
N THR A 64 -10.17 -6.64 5.48
CA THR A 64 -11.01 -6.78 4.29
C THR A 64 -12.22 -7.66 4.55
N LYS A 65 -12.05 -8.77 5.31
CA LYS A 65 -13.15 -9.62 5.75
C LYS A 65 -14.16 -8.86 6.61
N PHE A 66 -13.70 -8.09 7.59
CA PHE A 66 -14.56 -7.35 8.52
C PHE A 66 -15.46 -6.35 7.78
N TYR A 67 -14.93 -5.67 6.75
CA TYR A 67 -15.68 -4.70 5.97
C TYR A 67 -16.33 -5.27 4.70
N GLY A 68 -16.24 -6.59 4.44
CA GLY A 68 -16.81 -7.22 3.25
C GLY A 68 -16.21 -6.72 1.94
N ILE A 69 -14.92 -6.35 1.94
CA ILE A 69 -14.22 -5.77 0.78
C ILE A 69 -13.53 -6.88 0.00
N ARG A 70 -13.67 -6.88 -1.33
CA ARG A 70 -12.96 -7.82 -2.20
C ARG A 70 -11.45 -7.65 -2.03
N HIS A 71 -10.76 -8.77 -1.79
CA HIS A 71 -9.33 -8.80 -1.52
C HIS A 71 -8.65 -9.89 -2.31
N GLU A 72 -7.59 -9.52 -3.02
CA GLU A 72 -6.74 -10.46 -3.74
C GLU A 72 -5.32 -10.35 -3.19
N ILE A 73 -4.74 -11.50 -2.89
CA ILE A 73 -3.36 -11.63 -2.44
C ILE A 73 -2.62 -12.42 -3.49
N PHE A 74 -1.44 -11.94 -3.86
CA PHE A 74 -0.55 -12.68 -4.74
C PHE A 74 0.87 -12.65 -4.22
N GLU A 75 1.59 -13.72 -4.52
CA GLU A 75 2.95 -13.93 -4.04
C GLU A 75 3.98 -13.38 -5.02
N VAL A 76 4.99 -12.72 -4.46
CA VAL A 76 6.11 -12.16 -5.17
C VAL A 76 7.37 -12.57 -4.43
N GLY A 77 8.24 -13.34 -5.10
CA GLY A 77 9.58 -13.64 -4.59
C GLY A 77 10.47 -12.40 -4.52
N ILE A 78 11.72 -12.60 -4.09
CA ILE A 78 12.72 -11.52 -4.10
C ILE A 78 12.94 -11.07 -5.55
N VAL A 79 12.74 -9.78 -5.78
CA VAL A 79 12.97 -9.12 -7.08
C VAL A 79 14.46 -9.19 -7.41
N ASP A 80 14.80 -9.58 -8.63
CA ASP A 80 16.19 -9.83 -9.03
C ASP A 80 17.07 -8.60 -8.83
N GLU A 81 16.55 -7.43 -9.18
CA GLU A 81 17.24 -6.14 -9.09
C GLU A 81 17.57 -5.70 -7.66
N ILE A 82 16.94 -6.31 -6.64
CA ILE A 82 17.21 -5.98 -5.24
C ILE A 82 17.93 -7.11 -4.49
N LYS A 83 18.26 -8.23 -5.14
CA LYS A 83 18.86 -9.40 -4.46
C LYS A 83 20.09 -9.06 -3.64
N LEU A 84 20.90 -8.09 -4.07
CA LEU A 84 22.12 -7.63 -3.37
C LEU A 84 21.89 -6.39 -2.47
N ASN A 85 20.64 -6.06 -2.17
CA ASN A 85 20.25 -4.96 -1.29
C ASN A 85 20.92 -3.59 -1.63
N PRO A 86 20.91 -3.14 -2.90
CA PRO A 86 21.64 -1.93 -3.30
C PRO A 86 21.06 -0.67 -2.63
N GLN A 87 21.82 0.41 -2.59
CA GLN A 87 21.36 1.71 -2.04
C GLN A 87 20.00 2.17 -2.60
N ASN A 88 19.74 1.95 -3.89
CA ASN A 88 18.51 2.34 -4.57
C ASN A 88 17.40 1.26 -4.52
N ARG A 89 17.51 0.23 -3.66
CA ARG A 89 16.55 -0.89 -3.59
C ARG A 89 15.08 -0.46 -3.53
N CYS A 90 14.77 0.63 -2.84
CA CYS A 90 13.40 1.06 -2.62
C CYS A 90 12.73 1.49 -3.93
N TYR A 91 13.48 2.14 -4.84
CA TYR A 91 13.00 2.45 -6.19
C TYR A 91 12.78 1.18 -6.99
N LEU A 92 13.80 0.30 -7.05
CA LEU A 92 13.76 -0.95 -7.83
C LEU A 92 12.62 -1.87 -7.38
N CYS A 93 12.50 -2.08 -6.06
CA CYS A 93 11.43 -2.87 -5.46
C CYS A 93 10.06 -2.29 -5.79
N LYS A 94 9.84 -0.98 -5.57
CA LYS A 94 8.55 -0.34 -5.88
C LYS A 94 8.22 -0.44 -7.36
N LYS A 95 9.18 -0.21 -8.25
CA LYS A 95 8.98 -0.32 -9.70
C LYS A 95 8.54 -1.73 -10.11
N ALA A 96 9.22 -2.76 -9.61
CA ALA A 96 8.87 -4.15 -9.90
C ALA A 96 7.52 -4.55 -9.30
N VAL A 97 7.29 -4.24 -8.01
CA VAL A 97 6.06 -4.61 -7.29
C VAL A 97 4.84 -3.88 -7.86
N PHE A 98 4.92 -2.58 -8.12
CA PHE A 98 3.79 -1.82 -8.68
C PHE A 98 3.52 -2.17 -10.14
N SER A 99 4.53 -2.53 -10.94
CA SER A 99 4.31 -3.08 -12.29
C SER A 99 3.46 -4.35 -12.23
N ARG A 100 3.76 -5.25 -11.28
CA ARG A 100 2.97 -6.48 -11.07
C ARG A 100 1.57 -6.20 -10.54
N LEU A 101 1.42 -5.26 -9.62
CA LEU A 101 0.11 -4.80 -9.13
C LEU A 101 -0.76 -4.25 -10.27
N PHE A 102 -0.18 -3.45 -11.17
CA PHE A 102 -0.90 -2.92 -12.33
C PHE A 102 -1.36 -4.02 -13.28
N ALA A 103 -0.47 -4.96 -13.61
CA ALA A 103 -0.82 -6.11 -14.45
C ALA A 103 -1.98 -6.90 -13.82
N ARG A 104 -1.89 -7.19 -12.51
CA ARG A 104 -2.92 -7.92 -11.78
C ARG A 104 -4.25 -7.15 -11.70
N ALA A 105 -4.21 -5.85 -11.42
CA ALA A 105 -5.40 -5.01 -11.43
C ALA A 105 -6.11 -5.05 -12.78
N LYS A 106 -5.35 -4.95 -13.88
CA LYS A 106 -5.88 -4.99 -15.25
C LYS A 106 -6.52 -6.33 -15.60
N GLU A 107 -5.89 -7.45 -15.22
CA GLU A 107 -6.47 -8.80 -15.38
C GLU A 107 -7.82 -8.94 -14.68
N LEU A 108 -7.99 -8.24 -13.56
CA LEU A 108 -9.21 -8.27 -12.74
C LEU A 108 -10.24 -7.21 -13.16
N GLY A 109 -10.01 -6.49 -14.26
CA GLY A 109 -10.93 -5.50 -14.83
C GLY A 109 -10.78 -4.09 -14.28
N PHE A 110 -9.71 -3.78 -13.53
CA PHE A 110 -9.47 -2.46 -12.96
C PHE A 110 -8.50 -1.64 -13.83
N THR A 111 -8.86 -0.39 -14.06
CA THR A 111 -8.04 0.54 -14.86
C THR A 111 -7.22 1.48 -13.99
N ASN A 112 -7.61 1.69 -12.74
CA ASN A 112 -6.94 2.59 -11.81
C ASN A 112 -6.29 1.80 -10.67
N LEU A 113 -5.04 2.15 -10.35
CA LEU A 113 -4.32 1.66 -9.18
C LEU A 113 -3.92 2.85 -8.31
N ALA A 114 -4.24 2.79 -7.02
CA ALA A 114 -3.84 3.79 -6.04
C ALA A 114 -3.03 3.20 -4.89
N ASP A 115 -2.31 4.07 -4.18
CA ASP A 115 -1.68 3.74 -2.90
C ASP A 115 -1.91 4.82 -1.84
N GLY A 116 -1.47 4.52 -0.61
CA GLY A 116 -1.67 5.37 0.56
C GLY A 116 -0.71 6.56 0.68
N THR A 117 -0.07 7.01 -0.40
CA THR A 117 0.83 8.19 -0.32
C THR A 117 0.08 9.41 0.18
N ASN A 118 0.64 10.06 1.18
CA ASN A 118 0.08 11.24 1.82
C ASN A 118 1.04 12.45 1.75
N LYS A 119 0.59 13.60 2.24
CA LYS A 119 1.32 14.86 2.16
C LYS A 119 2.65 14.85 2.91
N ASP A 120 2.73 14.13 4.02
CA ASP A 120 3.94 14.10 4.85
C ASP A 120 5.05 13.27 4.17
N ASP A 121 4.69 12.35 3.26
CA ASP A 121 5.65 11.56 2.49
C ASP A 121 6.43 12.39 1.45
N LEU A 122 5.90 13.55 1.04
CA LEU A 122 6.49 14.41 0.01
C LEU A 122 7.75 15.16 0.46
N GLY A 123 7.94 15.33 1.78
CA GLY A 123 9.10 16.02 2.35
C GLY A 123 10.31 15.13 2.58
N GLU A 124 10.18 13.82 2.38
CA GLU A 124 11.24 12.84 2.66
C GLU A 124 11.92 12.36 1.37
N TYR A 125 13.22 12.04 1.44
CA TYR A 125 13.89 11.36 0.34
C TYR A 125 13.33 9.93 0.16
N ARG A 126 12.35 9.81 -0.73
CA ARG A 126 11.63 8.56 -1.00
C ARG A 126 11.78 8.14 -2.45
N PRO A 127 12.86 7.44 -2.81
CA PRO A 127 13.08 6.97 -4.18
C PRO A 127 11.96 6.04 -4.67
N GLY A 128 11.22 5.39 -3.76
CA GLY A 128 10.02 4.62 -4.09
C GLY A 128 8.82 5.44 -4.57
N LEU A 129 8.72 6.74 -4.25
CA LEU A 129 7.67 7.63 -4.78
C LEU A 129 7.85 7.86 -6.28
N LYS A 130 9.09 8.14 -6.70
CA LYS A 130 9.43 8.32 -8.11
C LYS A 130 9.01 7.12 -8.97
N ALA A 131 9.25 5.90 -8.49
CA ALA A 131 8.84 4.68 -9.20
C ALA A 131 7.31 4.59 -9.40
N LYS A 132 6.53 5.00 -8.40
CA LYS A 132 5.06 4.99 -8.47
C LYS A 132 4.53 6.06 -9.42
N GLU A 133 5.13 7.25 -9.40
CA GLU A 133 4.80 8.35 -10.31
C GLU A 133 5.06 7.96 -11.77
N GLU A 134 6.24 7.38 -12.07
CA GLU A 134 6.59 6.89 -13.40
C GLU A 134 5.61 5.81 -13.93
N LEU A 135 4.99 5.05 -13.03
CA LEU A 135 4.00 4.02 -13.35
C LEU A 135 2.56 4.55 -13.41
N GLY A 136 2.32 5.81 -13.07
CA GLY A 136 0.97 6.40 -13.03
C GLY A 136 0.11 5.92 -11.88
N VAL A 137 0.70 5.50 -10.76
CA VAL A 137 -0.05 5.14 -9.54
C VAL A 137 -0.69 6.38 -8.95
N LEU A 138 -1.99 6.32 -8.69
CA LEU A 138 -2.75 7.41 -8.09
C LEU A 138 -2.45 7.53 -6.59
N SER A 139 -2.45 8.76 -6.08
CA SER A 139 -2.28 9.05 -4.65
C SER A 139 -3.44 9.92 -4.14
N PRO A 140 -4.65 9.36 -3.92
CA PRO A 140 -5.81 10.16 -3.51
C PRO A 140 -5.63 10.88 -2.17
N LEU A 141 -4.74 10.41 -1.30
CA LEU A 141 -4.44 11.02 0.00
C LEU A 141 -3.34 12.08 -0.05
N ILE A 142 -2.82 12.44 -1.23
CA ILE A 142 -1.63 13.31 -1.39
C ILE A 142 -1.77 14.69 -0.74
N ASN A 143 -2.99 15.18 -0.58
CA ASN A 143 -3.29 16.48 0.03
C ASN A 143 -3.58 16.41 1.55
N LEU A 144 -3.61 15.20 2.12
CA LEU A 144 -3.87 14.98 3.54
C LEU A 144 -2.57 14.70 4.29
N ARG A 145 -2.42 15.31 5.46
CA ARG A 145 -1.36 14.98 6.42
C ARG A 145 -1.73 13.73 7.21
N LYS A 146 -0.74 13.09 7.81
CA LYS A 146 -0.91 11.85 8.58
C LYS A 146 -1.90 12.01 9.74
N PHE A 147 -1.86 13.15 10.44
CA PHE A 147 -2.79 13.39 11.54
C PHE A 147 -4.24 13.48 11.06
N GLU A 148 -4.49 14.09 9.90
CA GLU A 148 -5.82 14.22 9.29
C GLU A 148 -6.34 12.84 8.85
N ILE A 149 -5.46 11.99 8.31
CA ILE A 149 -5.79 10.59 7.98
C ILE A 149 -6.21 9.83 9.24
N ARG A 150 -5.52 10.01 10.37
CA ARG A 150 -5.89 9.38 11.64
C ARG A 150 -7.23 9.90 12.16
N GLU A 151 -7.49 11.21 12.09
CA GLU A 151 -8.78 11.81 12.47
C GLU A 151 -9.92 11.22 11.65
N LEU A 152 -9.81 11.21 10.32
CA LEU A 152 -10.80 10.60 9.43
C LEU A 152 -10.97 9.10 9.69
N SER A 153 -9.88 8.39 10.02
CA SER A 153 -9.94 6.98 10.39
C SER A 153 -10.73 6.76 11.69
N ARG A 154 -10.60 7.65 12.68
CA ARG A 154 -11.39 7.59 13.92
C ARG A 154 -12.86 7.94 13.67
N GLU A 155 -13.14 8.94 12.83
CA GLU A 155 -14.52 9.28 12.42
C GLU A 155 -15.24 8.08 11.77
N LEU A 156 -14.50 7.24 11.04
CA LEU A 156 -15.00 6.01 10.42
C LEU A 156 -14.88 4.76 11.31
N ASN A 157 -14.48 4.91 12.58
CA ASN A 157 -14.26 3.83 13.54
C ASN A 157 -13.32 2.73 13.03
N LEU A 158 -12.25 3.10 12.30
CA LEU A 158 -11.25 2.15 11.82
C LEU A 158 -10.30 1.76 12.96
N ALA A 159 -10.18 0.47 13.23
CA ALA A 159 -9.23 -0.07 14.22
C ALA A 159 -7.77 0.29 13.90
N THR A 160 -7.46 0.63 12.66
CA THR A 160 -6.13 1.03 12.20
C THR A 160 -5.78 2.48 12.53
N ALA A 161 -6.70 3.29 13.06
CA ALA A 161 -6.51 4.73 13.26
C ALA A 161 -5.31 5.09 14.13
N ASP A 162 -4.98 4.27 15.12
CA ASP A 162 -3.86 4.46 16.05
C ASP A 162 -2.70 3.48 15.81
N LYS A 163 -2.79 2.68 14.75
CA LYS A 163 -1.75 1.71 14.39
C LYS A 163 -0.44 2.43 14.04
N PRO A 164 0.72 1.96 14.53
CA PRO A 164 2.02 2.49 14.11
C PRO A 164 2.29 2.14 12.64
N SER A 165 3.18 2.91 12.00
CA SER A 165 3.64 2.60 10.65
C SER A 165 4.59 1.40 10.69
N TYR A 166 4.40 0.45 9.78
CA TYR A 166 5.37 -0.63 9.57
C TYR A 166 6.53 -0.18 8.71
N ALA A 167 7.69 -0.79 8.93
CA ALA A 167 8.87 -0.64 8.11
C ALA A 167 9.19 -1.99 7.45
N CYS A 168 9.50 -1.96 6.16
CA CYS A 168 9.91 -3.13 5.39
C CYS A 168 11.08 -3.85 6.06
N LEU A 169 11.06 -5.18 6.12
CA LEU A 169 12.12 -5.97 6.77
C LEU A 169 13.51 -5.70 6.19
N LEU A 170 13.60 -5.32 4.90
CA LEU A 170 14.87 -4.96 4.27
C LEU A 170 15.55 -3.73 4.87
N THR A 171 14.82 -2.86 5.57
CA THR A 171 15.44 -1.72 6.26
C THR A 171 16.24 -2.13 7.48
N ARG A 172 16.04 -3.35 7.97
CA ARG A 172 16.79 -3.95 9.08
C ARG A 172 18.06 -4.68 8.59
N LEU A 173 18.23 -4.82 7.28
CA LEU A 173 19.40 -5.46 6.67
C LEU A 173 20.40 -4.43 6.15
N PRO A 174 21.71 -4.68 6.29
CA PRO A 174 22.75 -3.80 5.75
C PRO A 174 22.69 -3.80 4.22
N HIS A 175 22.94 -2.63 3.62
CA HIS A 175 23.06 -2.48 2.17
C HIS A 175 24.25 -3.28 1.60
N GLU A 176 24.21 -3.53 0.28
CA GLU A 176 25.26 -4.21 -0.48
C GLU A 176 25.55 -5.63 0.03
N LYS A 177 24.52 -6.31 0.53
CA LYS A 177 24.55 -7.70 0.94
C LYS A 177 23.39 -8.46 0.32
N GLU A 178 23.64 -9.73 0.01
CA GLU A 178 22.59 -10.62 -0.48
C GLU A 178 21.46 -10.76 0.55
N ILE A 179 20.22 -10.66 0.08
CA ILE A 179 19.02 -10.90 0.87
C ILE A 179 18.82 -12.42 0.95
N SER A 180 19.03 -13.00 2.13
CA SER A 180 18.78 -14.41 2.40
C SER A 180 17.50 -14.62 3.21
N ALA A 181 16.89 -15.80 3.08
CA ALA A 181 15.72 -16.19 3.88
C ALA A 181 16.05 -16.18 5.38
N ASP A 182 17.21 -16.70 5.78
CA ASP A 182 17.65 -16.69 7.18
C ASP A 182 17.79 -15.26 7.73
N GLY A 183 18.33 -14.34 6.93
CA GLY A 183 18.44 -12.94 7.31
C GLY A 183 17.07 -12.27 7.50
N LEU A 184 16.11 -12.59 6.65
CA LEU A 184 14.73 -12.09 6.76
C LEU A 184 14.01 -12.64 8.00
N ASN A 185 14.12 -13.96 8.24
CA ASN A 185 13.53 -14.60 9.40
C ASN A 185 14.08 -14.03 10.72
N LEU A 186 15.39 -13.76 10.78
CA LEU A 186 16.04 -13.18 11.96
C LEU A 186 15.50 -11.78 12.29
N VAL A 187 15.24 -10.96 11.27
CA VAL A 187 14.78 -9.59 11.47
C VAL A 187 13.26 -9.47 11.55
N GLU A 188 12.49 -10.50 11.23
CA GLU A 188 11.04 -10.53 11.46
C GLU A 188 10.68 -10.83 12.91
N ALA A 189 11.48 -11.66 13.58
CA ALA A 189 11.29 -12.13 14.96
C ALA A 189 11.26 -11.03 16.03
#